data_AF-A0A2W7MFX4-F1
#
_entry.id   AF-A0A2W7MFX4-F1
#
_cell.length_a   1.000
_cell.length_b   1.000
_cell.length_c   1.000
_cell.angle_alpha   90.00
_cell.angle_beta   90.00
_cell.angle_gamma   90.00
#
_symmetry.space_group_name_H-M   'P 1'
#
loop_
_entity.id
_entity.type
_entity.pdbx_description
1 polymer ?
#
loop_
_entity_poly.entity_id
_entity_poly.type
_entity_poly.pdbx_seq_one_letter_code
_entity_poly.pdbx_strand_id
1 'polypeptide(L)'
;MRASELIEQNNQKREFLTEENEKYYSNLMIYIRTRLSLSEQQSEEVLMEMLEHLIEGQHDGKTARDIFGNDPKGYADEIISQLPPEEKRDLVKFFGQITINLIGWFLVMRSIAILLIGLTQEVDTTEYILPTIILVALILLLVALGVKVIFTLINRSAFDENTNEKMQMIKAGLYGAVEFLVIIVASYFIKDFGPSFEFPWTVSLGIGAILLLISWLMKKSINYNPSAP
;
A
#
# COMPACT_ATOMS: atom_id res chain seq x y z
N MET A 1 -8.13 8.91 20.57
CA MET A 1 -6.84 8.28 20.18
C MET A 1 -6.74 8.34 18.67
N ARG A 2 -5.55 8.56 18.11
CA ARG A 2 -5.38 8.54 16.65
C ARG A 2 -5.32 7.10 16.14
N ALA A 3 -5.58 6.87 14.86
CA ALA A 3 -5.45 5.57 14.21
C ALA A 3 -4.09 4.92 14.49
N SER A 4 -2.99 5.67 14.44
CA SER A 4 -1.65 5.15 14.75
C SER A 4 -1.50 4.67 16.21
N GLU A 5 -2.13 5.36 17.16
CA GLU A 5 -2.11 4.98 18.58
C GLU A 5 -2.99 3.74 18.81
N LEU A 6 -4.14 3.67 18.13
CA LEU A 6 -5.02 2.51 18.14
C LEU A 6 -4.29 1.28 17.58
N ILE A 7 -3.59 1.41 16.44
CA ILE A 7 -2.79 0.33 15.85
C ILE A 7 -1.72 -0.17 16.83
N GLU A 8 -1.00 0.74 17.50
CA GLU A 8 0.03 0.37 18.48
C GLU A 8 -0.56 -0.37 19.68
N GLN A 9 -1.65 0.16 20.26
CA GLN A 9 -2.36 -0.50 21.35
C GLN A 9 -2.94 -1.84 20.93
N ASN A 10 -3.46 -1.93 19.70
CA ASN A 10 -4.00 -3.16 19.14
C ASN A 10 -2.92 -4.24 19.07
N ASN A 11 -1.74 -3.90 18.57
CA ASN A 11 -0.61 -4.83 18.50
C ASN A 11 -0.20 -5.33 19.89
N GLN A 12 -0.16 -4.45 20.90
CA GLN A 12 0.16 -4.84 22.28
C GLN A 12 -0.94 -5.72 22.90
N LYS A 13 -2.21 -5.35 22.75
CA LYS A 13 -3.32 -6.07 23.39
C LYS A 13 -3.59 -7.44 22.78
N ARG A 14 -3.31 -7.62 21.48
CA ARG A 14 -3.50 -8.92 20.81
C ARG A 14 -2.64 -10.03 21.40
N GLU A 15 -1.50 -9.70 22.00
CA GLU A 15 -0.63 -10.67 22.68
C GLU A 15 -1.31 -11.36 23.88
N PHE A 16 -2.41 -10.80 24.40
CA PHE A 16 -3.20 -11.41 25.48
C PHE A 16 -4.25 -12.42 24.99
N LEU A 17 -4.46 -12.54 23.68
CA LEU A 17 -5.41 -13.50 23.11
C LEU A 17 -4.84 -14.93 23.15
N THR A 18 -5.72 -15.91 23.25
CA THR A 18 -5.39 -17.30 22.96
C THR A 18 -5.08 -17.45 21.47
N GLU A 19 -4.31 -18.47 21.09
CA GLU A 19 -3.93 -18.72 19.69
C GLU A 19 -5.16 -18.82 18.75
N GLU A 20 -6.24 -19.47 19.20
CA GLU A 20 -7.48 -19.57 18.43
C GLU A 20 -8.14 -18.20 18.21
N ASN A 21 -8.27 -17.41 19.28
CA ASN A 21 -8.90 -16.09 19.25
C ASN A 21 -8.06 -15.08 18.45
N GLU A 22 -6.74 -15.14 18.62
CA GLU A 22 -5.78 -14.32 17.88
C GLU A 22 -5.88 -14.59 16.38
N LYS A 23 -5.91 -15.86 15.96
CA LYS A 23 -6.05 -16.23 14.54
C LYS A 23 -7.35 -15.68 13.95
N TYR A 24 -8.48 -15.86 14.64
CA TYR A 24 -9.78 -15.37 14.18
C TYR A 24 -9.77 -13.83 14.04
N TYR A 25 -9.35 -13.14 15.10
CA TYR A 25 -9.29 -11.68 15.13
C TYR A 25 -8.33 -11.12 14.06
N SER A 26 -7.18 -11.75 13.86
CA SER A 26 -6.18 -11.33 12.87
C SER A 26 -6.74 -11.37 11.45
N ASN A 27 -7.54 -12.39 11.13
CA ASN A 27 -8.17 -12.51 9.82
C ASN A 27 -9.19 -11.39 9.56
N LEU A 28 -10.02 -11.06 10.57
CA LEU A 28 -10.94 -9.92 10.53
C LEU A 28 -10.19 -8.60 10.31
N MET A 29 -9.15 -8.39 11.11
CA MET A 29 -8.32 -7.19 11.10
C MET A 29 -7.66 -6.97 9.74
N ILE A 30 -7.06 -8.02 9.15
CA ILE A 30 -6.48 -7.97 7.81
C ILE A 30 -7.55 -7.57 6.79
N TYR A 31 -8.73 -8.20 6.85
CA TYR A 31 -9.78 -7.95 5.87
C TYR A 31 -10.28 -6.51 5.89
N ILE A 32 -10.56 -5.99 7.08
CA ILE A 32 -11.05 -4.62 7.29
C ILE A 32 -9.98 -3.63 6.82
N ARG A 33 -8.72 -3.79 7.22
CA ARG A 33 -7.62 -2.90 6.82
C ARG A 33 -7.32 -2.88 5.32
N THR A 34 -7.62 -3.96 4.59
CA THR A 34 -7.45 -3.95 3.12
C THR A 34 -8.51 -3.11 2.38
N ARG A 35 -9.54 -2.60 3.07
CA ARG A 35 -10.55 -1.71 2.49
C ARG A 35 -10.12 -0.25 2.54
N LEU A 36 -9.21 0.14 1.65
CA LEU A 36 -8.65 1.51 1.56
C LEU A 36 -9.68 2.61 1.32
N SER A 37 -10.92 2.26 0.93
CA SER A 37 -12.00 3.22 0.72
C SER A 37 -12.70 3.63 2.02
N LEU A 38 -12.47 2.92 3.13
CA LEU A 38 -13.11 3.16 4.42
C LEU A 38 -12.22 4.04 5.30
N SER A 39 -12.84 4.74 6.25
CA SER A 39 -12.13 5.55 7.23
C SER A 39 -11.16 4.69 8.06
N GLU A 40 -9.86 4.98 7.97
CA GLU A 40 -8.81 4.31 8.74
C GLU A 40 -9.09 4.48 10.24
N GLN A 41 -9.37 5.71 10.67
CA GLN A 41 -9.66 6.03 12.06
C GLN A 41 -10.80 5.16 12.63
N GLN A 42 -11.95 5.14 11.96
CA GLN A 42 -13.11 4.38 12.47
C GLN A 42 -12.93 2.88 12.33
N SER A 43 -12.22 2.43 11.29
CA SER A 43 -11.85 1.02 11.16
C SER A 43 -11.02 0.56 12.35
N GLU A 44 -10.02 1.34 12.76
CA GLU A 44 -9.17 1.02 13.91
C GLU A 44 -9.91 1.12 15.26
N GLU A 45 -10.87 2.03 15.39
CA GLU A 45 -11.74 2.12 16.58
C GLU A 45 -12.59 0.86 16.74
N VAL A 46 -13.26 0.43 15.67
CA VAL A 46 -14.07 -0.80 15.67
C VAL A 46 -13.21 -2.03 15.93
N LEU A 47 -12.03 -2.11 15.31
CA LEU A 47 -11.08 -3.20 15.55
C LEU A 47 -10.63 -3.27 17.01
N MET A 48 -10.37 -2.12 17.64
CA MET A 48 -10.04 -2.06 19.06
C MET A 48 -11.21 -2.48 19.96
N GLU A 49 -12.43 -2.04 19.67
CA GLU A 49 -13.63 -2.45 20.42
C GLU A 49 -13.84 -3.98 20.33
N MET A 50 -13.72 -4.53 19.12
CA MET A 50 -13.79 -5.97 18.89
C MET A 50 -12.71 -6.73 19.66
N LEU A 51 -11.48 -6.21 19.69
CA LEU A 51 -10.38 -6.82 20.44
C LEU A 51 -10.67 -6.82 21.95
N GLU A 52 -11.16 -5.71 22.49
CA GLU A 52 -11.48 -5.59 23.91
C GLU A 52 -12.61 -6.54 24.33
N HIS A 53 -13.69 -6.59 23.55
CA HIS A 53 -14.81 -7.51 23.79
C HIS A 53 -14.36 -8.97 23.70
N LEU A 54 -13.45 -9.29 22.78
CA LEU A 54 -12.88 -10.63 22.66
C LEU A 54 -12.02 -11.01 23.87
N ILE A 55 -11.17 -10.09 24.36
CA ILE A 55 -10.37 -10.31 25.57
C ILE A 55 -11.28 -10.54 26.79
N GLU A 56 -12.35 -9.74 26.94
CA GLU A 56 -13.32 -9.91 28.01
C GLU A 56 -14.02 -11.27 27.93
N GLY A 57 -14.57 -11.64 26.78
CA GLY A 57 -15.23 -12.93 26.60
C GLY A 57 -14.28 -14.12 26.79
N GLN A 58 -13.00 -13.97 26.44
CA GLN A 58 -11.99 -14.98 26.70
C GLN A 58 -11.76 -15.22 28.20
N HIS A 59 -11.85 -14.20 29.05
CA HIS A 59 -11.78 -14.38 30.50
C HIS A 59 -12.93 -15.25 31.04
N ASP A 60 -14.09 -15.21 30.37
CA ASP A 60 -15.24 -16.08 30.64
C ASP A 60 -15.16 -17.45 29.93
N GLY A 61 -14.04 -17.75 29.27
CA GLY A 61 -13.82 -19.01 28.55
C GLY A 61 -14.53 -19.09 27.19
N LYS A 62 -14.98 -17.97 26.61
CA LYS A 62 -15.58 -17.91 25.28
C LYS A 62 -14.51 -17.83 24.18
N THR A 63 -14.80 -18.46 23.05
CA THR A 63 -14.01 -18.32 21.82
C THR A 63 -14.53 -17.16 20.98
N ALA A 64 -13.73 -16.68 20.03
CA ALA A 64 -14.14 -15.67 19.05
C ALA A 64 -15.36 -16.14 18.23
N ARG A 65 -15.52 -17.44 18.00
CA ARG A 65 -16.69 -18.01 17.33
C ARG A 65 -17.95 -17.95 18.18
N ASP A 66 -17.82 -18.03 19.50
CA ASP A 66 -18.96 -17.88 20.41
C ASP A 66 -19.45 -16.42 20.47
N ILE A 67 -18.54 -15.46 20.28
CA ILE A 67 -18.84 -14.01 20.36
C ILE A 67 -19.26 -13.44 19.00
N PHE A 68 -18.51 -13.72 17.94
CA PHE A 68 -18.68 -13.13 16.61
C PHE A 68 -19.28 -14.09 15.57
N GLY A 69 -19.44 -15.37 15.93
CA GLY A 69 -20.04 -16.38 15.07
C GLY A 69 -19.05 -17.16 14.20
N ASN A 70 -19.59 -18.16 13.51
CA ASN A 70 -18.82 -19.13 12.72
C ASN A 70 -18.46 -18.65 11.30
N ASP A 71 -18.99 -17.51 10.85
CA ASP A 71 -18.68 -16.89 9.56
C ASP A 71 -17.92 -15.56 9.75
N PRO A 72 -16.62 -15.61 10.05
CA PRO A 72 -15.81 -14.41 10.25
C PRO A 72 -15.81 -13.48 9.03
N LYS A 73 -15.90 -14.03 7.81
CA LYS A 73 -15.92 -13.18 6.62
C LYS A 73 -17.24 -12.43 6.49
N GLY A 74 -18.36 -13.12 6.66
CA GLY A 74 -19.69 -12.50 6.66
C GLY A 74 -19.82 -11.45 7.76
N TYR A 75 -19.30 -11.73 8.96
CA TYR A 75 -19.23 -10.76 10.04
C TYR A 75 -18.40 -9.52 9.65
N ALA A 76 -17.22 -9.70 9.05
CA ALA A 76 -16.40 -8.58 8.60
C ALA A 76 -17.08 -7.76 7.49
N ASP A 77 -17.78 -8.40 6.56
CA ASP A 77 -18.55 -7.72 5.51
C ASP A 77 -19.68 -6.87 6.10
N GLU A 78 -20.35 -7.34 7.17
CA GLU A 78 -21.35 -6.55 7.91
C GLU A 78 -20.73 -5.30 8.54
N ILE A 79 -19.60 -5.45 9.23
CA ILE A 79 -18.86 -4.31 9.82
C ILE A 79 -18.45 -3.31 8.73
N ILE A 80 -17.87 -3.79 7.63
CA ILE A 80 -17.45 -2.95 6.50
C ILE A 80 -18.62 -2.15 5.92
N SER A 81 -19.82 -2.73 5.87
CA SER A 81 -21.00 -2.05 5.34
C SER A 81 -21.47 -0.85 6.19
N GLN A 82 -21.08 -0.82 7.46
CA GLN A 82 -21.46 0.22 8.43
C GLN A 82 -20.39 1.30 8.59
N LEU A 83 -19.14 1.01 8.17
CA LEU A 83 -18.04 1.96 8.22
C LEU A 83 -18.18 3.06 7.16
N PRO A 84 -17.94 4.33 7.50
CA PRO A 84 -18.00 5.41 6.54
C PRO A 84 -16.79 5.38 5.60
N PRO A 85 -16.91 6.01 4.42
CA PRO A 85 -15.80 6.15 3.51
C PRO A 85 -14.73 7.10 4.08
N GLU A 86 -13.49 6.88 3.65
CA GLU A 86 -12.37 7.78 3.93
C GLU A 86 -12.60 9.17 3.32
N GLU A 87 -12.08 10.21 3.97
CA GLU A 87 -12.17 11.56 3.42
C GLU A 87 -11.40 11.63 2.08
N LYS A 88 -12.05 12.15 1.03
CA LYS A 88 -11.41 12.31 -0.30
C LYS A 88 -10.08 13.06 -0.21
N ARG A 89 -9.98 14.05 0.67
CA ARG A 89 -8.77 14.82 0.91
C ARG A 89 -7.63 13.93 1.40
N ASP A 90 -7.91 13.00 2.29
CA ASP A 90 -6.90 12.15 2.91
C ASP A 90 -6.50 11.02 1.97
N LEU A 91 -7.42 10.50 1.16
CA LEU A 91 -7.08 9.65 0.00
C LEU A 91 -6.13 10.37 -0.98
N VAL A 92 -6.44 11.62 -1.36
CA VAL A 92 -5.59 12.40 -2.28
C VAL A 92 -4.21 12.64 -1.67
N LYS A 93 -4.12 12.95 -0.37
CA LYS A 93 -2.83 13.09 0.32
C LYS A 93 -2.04 11.78 0.32
N PHE A 94 -2.70 10.66 0.63
CA PHE A 94 -2.07 9.34 0.69
C PHE A 94 -1.49 8.94 -0.68
N PHE A 95 -2.33 8.93 -1.72
CA PHE A 95 -1.88 8.60 -3.08
C PHE A 95 -0.89 9.63 -3.63
N GLY A 96 -1.06 10.92 -3.30
CA GLY A 96 -0.15 11.98 -3.69
C GLY A 96 1.24 11.78 -3.07
N GLN A 97 1.32 11.45 -1.78
CA GLN A 97 2.58 11.15 -1.11
C GLN A 97 3.28 9.94 -1.71
N ILE A 98 2.54 8.86 -1.98
CA ILE A 98 3.08 7.66 -2.65
C ILE A 98 3.63 8.02 -4.03
N THR A 99 2.85 8.77 -4.83
CA THR A 99 3.23 9.17 -6.19
C THR A 99 4.49 10.04 -6.19
N ILE A 100 4.56 11.06 -5.32
CA ILE A 100 5.73 11.92 -5.17
C ILE A 100 6.96 11.09 -4.76
N ASN A 101 6.79 10.15 -3.83
CA ASN A 101 7.89 9.31 -3.36
C ASN A 101 8.43 8.39 -4.48
N LEU A 102 7.53 7.74 -5.22
CA LEU A 102 7.89 6.86 -6.34
C LEU A 102 8.60 7.63 -7.45
N ILE A 103 8.08 8.78 -7.87
CA ILE A 103 8.72 9.62 -8.89
C ILE A 103 10.08 10.13 -8.39
N GLY A 104 10.16 10.56 -7.13
CA GLY A 104 11.41 11.04 -6.53
C GLY A 104 12.51 9.97 -6.58
N TRP A 105 12.21 8.76 -6.12
CA TRP A 105 13.16 7.64 -6.19
C TRP A 105 13.49 7.22 -7.61
N PHE A 106 12.50 7.17 -8.51
CA PHE A 106 12.74 6.86 -9.91
C PHE A 106 13.76 7.83 -10.55
N LEU A 107 13.60 9.14 -10.33
CA LEU A 107 14.50 10.15 -10.87
C LEU A 107 15.92 10.06 -10.28
N VAL A 108 16.05 9.78 -8.98
CA VAL A 108 17.35 9.56 -8.34
C VAL A 108 18.03 8.32 -8.92
N MET A 109 17.30 7.21 -9.05
CA MET A 109 17.82 5.96 -9.60
C MET A 109 18.21 6.11 -11.08
N ARG A 110 17.40 6.81 -11.88
CA ARG A 110 17.73 7.17 -13.27
C ARG A 110 19.05 7.95 -13.32
N SER A 111 19.21 8.96 -12.46
CA SER A 111 20.44 9.76 -12.42
C SER A 111 21.67 8.94 -12.07
N ILE A 112 21.57 8.05 -11.08
CA ILE A 112 22.65 7.13 -10.72
C ILE A 112 22.98 6.19 -11.88
N ALA A 113 21.97 5.61 -12.52
CA ALA A 113 22.16 4.72 -13.67
C ALA A 113 22.86 5.43 -14.83
N ILE A 114 22.42 6.64 -15.22
CA ILE A 114 23.04 7.43 -16.28
C ILE A 114 24.48 7.79 -15.90
N LEU A 115 24.74 8.19 -14.66
CA LEU A 115 26.09 8.52 -14.20
C LEU A 115 27.02 7.32 -14.31
N LEU A 116 26.59 6.13 -13.86
CA LEU A 116 27.40 4.90 -13.89
C LEU A 116 27.66 4.42 -15.32
N ILE A 117 26.65 4.42 -16.19
CA ILE A 117 26.80 4.02 -17.60
C ILE A 117 27.64 5.06 -18.36
N GLY A 118 27.48 6.34 -18.02
CA GLY A 118 28.26 7.46 -18.54
C GLY A 118 29.76 7.36 -18.29
N LEU A 119 30.20 6.53 -17.33
CA LEU A 119 31.62 6.25 -17.09
C LEU A 119 32.24 5.37 -18.19
N THR A 120 31.43 4.59 -18.90
CA THR A 120 31.89 3.61 -19.89
C THR A 120 31.50 3.94 -21.32
N GLN A 121 30.40 4.66 -21.52
CA GLN A 121 29.88 5.04 -22.84
C GLN A 121 29.05 6.33 -22.78
N GLU A 122 28.94 7.05 -23.89
CA GLU A 122 28.03 8.19 -23.99
C GLU A 122 26.58 7.73 -23.87
N VAL A 123 25.80 8.44 -23.06
CA VAL A 123 24.38 8.14 -22.80
C VAL A 123 23.55 9.25 -23.41
N ASP A 124 22.65 8.89 -24.32
CA ASP A 124 21.66 9.83 -24.85
C ASP A 124 20.70 10.23 -23.71
N THR A 125 20.59 11.54 -23.46
CA THR A 125 19.71 12.12 -22.44
C THR A 125 18.44 12.72 -23.02
N THR A 126 18.20 12.52 -24.32
CA THR A 126 16.99 12.95 -25.00
C THR A 126 15.78 12.16 -24.49
N GLU A 127 14.78 12.86 -23.99
CA GLU A 127 13.52 12.28 -23.54
C GLU A 127 12.37 12.77 -24.42
N TYR A 128 11.43 11.88 -24.74
CA TYR A 128 10.28 12.17 -25.59
C TYR A 128 9.01 12.29 -24.76
N ILE A 129 8.32 13.42 -24.87
CA ILE A 129 7.19 13.78 -24.00
C ILE A 129 6.03 12.76 -24.09
N LEU A 130 5.62 12.38 -25.31
CA LEU A 130 4.49 11.46 -25.50
C LEU A 130 4.77 10.05 -24.95
N PRO A 131 5.89 9.39 -25.32
CA PRO A 131 6.29 8.12 -24.73
C PRO A 131 6.34 8.15 -23.20
N THR A 132 6.90 9.20 -22.60
CA THR A 132 6.95 9.34 -21.13
C THR A 132 5.55 9.37 -20.52
N ILE A 133 4.62 10.16 -21.07
CA ILE A 133 3.23 10.24 -20.56
C ILE A 133 2.54 8.88 -20.66
N ILE A 134 2.67 8.19 -21.81
CA ILE A 134 2.07 6.87 -22.02
C ILE A 134 2.63 5.85 -21.03
N LEU A 135 3.96 5.85 -20.83
CA LEU A 135 4.62 4.92 -19.91
C LEU A 135 4.21 5.18 -18.46
N VAL A 136 4.13 6.45 -18.04
CA VAL A 136 3.64 6.82 -16.71
C VAL A 136 2.20 6.37 -16.51
N ALA A 137 1.31 6.60 -17.49
CA ALA A 137 -0.07 6.15 -17.42
C ALA A 137 -0.19 4.62 -17.32
N LEU A 138 0.63 3.89 -18.10
CA LEU A 138 0.71 2.43 -18.03
C LEU A 138 1.18 1.96 -16.64
N ILE A 139 2.22 2.58 -16.09
CA ILE A 139 2.74 2.24 -14.76
C ILE A 139 1.66 2.46 -13.69
N LEU A 140 0.97 3.61 -13.71
CA LEU A 140 -0.10 3.90 -12.76
C LEU A 140 -1.25 2.87 -12.85
N LEU A 141 -1.62 2.46 -14.06
CA LEU A 141 -2.61 1.42 -14.29
C LEU A 141 -2.15 0.06 -13.71
N LEU A 142 -0.92 -0.36 -14.01
CA LEU A 142 -0.37 -1.61 -13.52
C LEU A 142 -0.25 -1.62 -12.00
N VAL A 143 0.21 -0.53 -11.38
CA VAL A 143 0.25 -0.39 -9.91
C VAL A 143 -1.14 -0.55 -9.30
N ALA A 144 -2.17 0.08 -9.88
CA ALA A 144 -3.54 -0.06 -9.39
C ALA A 144 -4.05 -1.52 -9.49
N LEU A 145 -3.72 -2.23 -10.57
CA LEU A 145 -4.04 -3.65 -10.73
C LEU A 145 -3.25 -4.52 -9.75
N GLY A 146 -1.95 -4.27 -9.59
CA GLY A 146 -1.08 -4.98 -8.66
C GLY A 146 -1.56 -4.88 -7.21
N VAL A 147 -1.94 -3.67 -6.75
CA VAL A 147 -2.53 -3.47 -5.42
C VAL A 147 -3.80 -4.32 -5.25
N LYS A 148 -4.71 -4.28 -6.24
CA LYS A 148 -5.94 -5.08 -6.22
C LYS A 148 -5.65 -6.59 -6.16
N VAL A 149 -4.67 -7.07 -6.92
CA VAL A 149 -4.25 -8.47 -6.92
C VAL A 149 -3.67 -8.85 -5.56
N ILE A 150 -2.71 -8.09 -5.03
CA ILE A 150 -2.08 -8.35 -3.73
C ILE A 150 -3.14 -8.44 -2.63
N PHE A 151 -4.07 -7.49 -2.58
CA PHE A 151 -5.12 -7.47 -1.55
C PHE A 151 -6.08 -8.65 -1.69
N THR A 152 -6.40 -9.05 -2.92
CA THR A 152 -7.21 -10.24 -3.17
C THR A 152 -6.50 -11.50 -2.67
N LEU A 153 -5.18 -11.61 -2.89
CA LEU A 153 -4.38 -12.75 -2.42
C LEU A 153 -4.30 -12.79 -0.89
N ILE A 154 -4.04 -11.65 -0.24
CA ILE A 154 -4.01 -11.52 1.22
C ILE A 154 -5.35 -11.93 1.83
N ASN A 155 -6.45 -11.38 1.31
CA ASN A 155 -7.79 -11.68 1.81
C ASN A 155 -8.17 -13.13 1.61
N ARG A 156 -7.73 -13.74 0.51
CA ARG A 156 -7.95 -15.18 0.30
C ARG A 156 -7.20 -16.01 1.34
N SER A 157 -5.93 -15.69 1.61
CA SER A 157 -5.16 -16.38 2.65
C SER A 157 -5.76 -16.21 4.05
N ALA A 158 -6.40 -15.07 4.34
CA ALA A 158 -7.01 -14.82 5.65
C ALA A 158 -8.23 -15.70 5.94
N PHE A 159 -9.06 -16.05 4.94
CA PHE A 159 -10.32 -16.78 5.20
C PHE A 159 -10.39 -18.20 4.64
N ASP A 160 -9.44 -18.62 3.81
CA ASP A 160 -9.40 -19.97 3.24
C ASP A 160 -8.22 -20.75 3.82
N GLU A 161 -8.50 -21.61 4.80
CA GLU A 161 -7.50 -22.44 5.49
C GLU A 161 -6.79 -23.44 4.55
N ASN A 162 -7.37 -23.74 3.37
CA ASN A 162 -6.71 -24.57 2.36
C ASN A 162 -5.73 -23.77 1.48
N THR A 163 -5.62 -22.46 1.70
CA THR A 163 -4.70 -21.62 0.95
C THR A 163 -3.27 -21.90 1.35
N ASN A 164 -2.46 -22.29 0.35
CA ASN A 164 -1.02 -22.38 0.52
C ASN A 164 -0.40 -20.99 0.38
N GLU A 165 0.08 -20.42 1.49
CA GLU A 165 0.70 -19.08 1.54
C GLU A 165 1.89 -18.95 0.58
N LYS A 166 2.76 -19.97 0.51
CA LYS A 166 3.91 -19.98 -0.41
C LYS A 166 3.45 -19.91 -1.87
N MET A 167 2.37 -20.60 -2.21
CA MET A 167 1.77 -20.54 -3.54
C MET A 167 1.20 -19.14 -3.84
N GLN A 168 0.58 -18.46 -2.87
CA GLN A 168 0.10 -17.09 -3.08
C GLN A 168 1.26 -16.10 -3.23
N MET A 169 2.35 -16.28 -2.49
CA MET A 169 3.58 -15.50 -2.68
C MET A 169 4.18 -15.70 -4.07
N ILE A 170 4.24 -16.95 -4.56
CA ILE A 170 4.69 -17.25 -5.92
C ILE A 170 3.80 -16.57 -6.96
N LYS A 171 2.47 -16.63 -6.79
CA LYS A 171 1.53 -15.93 -7.68
C LYS A 171 1.77 -14.43 -7.67
N ALA A 172 1.90 -13.80 -6.50
CA ALA A 172 2.19 -12.38 -6.38
C ALA A 172 3.50 -12.01 -7.10
N GLY A 173 4.57 -12.80 -6.90
CA GLY A 173 5.84 -12.62 -7.59
C GLY A 173 5.73 -12.76 -9.10
N LEU A 174 4.96 -13.74 -9.59
CA LEU A 174 4.71 -13.93 -11.02
C LEU A 174 3.92 -12.77 -11.63
N TYR A 175 2.89 -12.27 -10.93
CA TYR A 175 2.16 -11.07 -11.35
C TYR A 175 3.11 -9.88 -11.49
N GLY A 176 3.94 -9.61 -10.48
CA GLY A 176 4.93 -8.52 -10.54
C GLY A 176 5.95 -8.70 -11.67
N ALA A 177 6.41 -9.93 -11.91
CA ALA A 177 7.33 -10.22 -13.03
C ALA A 177 6.68 -9.97 -14.40
N VAL A 178 5.40 -10.33 -14.56
CA VAL A 178 4.64 -10.06 -15.79
C VAL A 178 4.43 -8.56 -15.99
N GLU A 179 4.03 -7.82 -14.95
CA GLU A 179 3.89 -6.36 -15.02
C GLU A 179 5.20 -5.68 -15.42
N PHE A 180 6.32 -6.11 -14.83
CA PHE A 180 7.64 -5.60 -15.17
C PHE A 180 8.03 -5.91 -16.63
N LEU A 181 7.74 -7.12 -17.10
CA LEU A 181 7.97 -7.49 -18.50
C LEU A 181 7.13 -6.63 -19.46
N VAL A 182 5.86 -6.36 -19.11
CA VAL A 182 4.99 -5.48 -19.90
C VAL A 182 5.57 -4.06 -19.98
N ILE A 183 6.12 -3.53 -18.88
CA ILE A 183 6.77 -2.21 -18.86
C ILE A 183 8.00 -2.19 -19.79
N ILE A 184 8.86 -3.21 -19.75
CA ILE A 184 10.04 -3.32 -20.62
C ILE A 184 9.65 -3.42 -22.09
N VAL A 185 8.68 -4.27 -22.40
CA VAL A 185 8.20 -4.43 -23.78
C VAL A 185 7.59 -3.12 -24.28
N ALA A 186 6.73 -2.49 -23.48
CA ALA A 186 6.14 -1.20 -23.82
C ALA A 186 7.21 -0.11 -24.02
N SER A 187 8.21 -0.01 -23.14
CA SER A 187 9.28 0.99 -23.26
C SER A 187 10.13 0.78 -24.52
N TYR A 188 10.34 -0.47 -24.94
CA TYR A 188 11.06 -0.79 -26.15
C TYR A 188 10.29 -0.40 -27.43
N PHE A 189 8.96 -0.59 -27.46
CA PHE A 189 8.14 -0.32 -28.66
C PHE A 189 7.68 1.13 -28.80
N ILE A 190 7.55 1.86 -27.68
CA ILE A 190 6.96 3.22 -27.66
C ILE A 190 8.05 4.30 -27.75
N LYS A 191 9.33 3.93 -27.91
CA LYS A 191 10.43 4.90 -27.97
C LYS A 191 10.42 5.78 -29.24
N ASP A 192 11.10 6.91 -29.15
CA ASP A 192 11.57 7.71 -30.29
C ASP A 192 10.47 8.39 -31.15
N PHE A 193 9.39 8.90 -30.55
CA PHE A 193 8.40 9.72 -31.30
C PHE A 193 7.84 10.91 -30.52
N GLY A 194 7.47 11.95 -31.27
CA GLY A 194 6.90 13.19 -30.73
C GLY A 194 7.95 14.23 -30.33
N PRO A 195 7.53 15.32 -29.67
CA PRO A 195 8.45 16.35 -29.20
C PRO A 195 9.40 15.80 -28.14
N SER A 196 10.68 16.10 -28.29
CA SER A 196 11.73 15.73 -27.35
C SER A 196 12.34 16.94 -26.65
N PHE A 197 13.00 16.68 -25.53
CA PHE A 197 13.77 17.65 -24.78
C PHE A 197 14.98 16.96 -24.15
N GLU A 198 16.04 17.73 -23.91
CA GLU A 198 17.20 17.25 -23.17
C GLU A 198 16.87 17.15 -21.68
N PHE A 199 17.06 15.96 -21.11
CA PHE A 199 16.84 15.73 -19.68
C PHE A 199 18.11 15.17 -18.99
N PRO A 200 19.07 16.06 -18.68
CA PRO A 200 20.33 15.67 -18.05
C PRO A 200 20.14 15.00 -16.70
N TRP A 201 21.07 14.12 -16.35
CA TRP A 201 21.05 13.42 -15.06
C TRP A 201 21.08 14.36 -13.85
N THR A 202 21.71 15.54 -13.97
CA THR A 202 21.79 16.55 -12.90
C THR A 202 20.42 17.16 -12.60
N VAL A 203 19.64 17.49 -13.64
CA VAL A 203 18.27 18.02 -13.50
C VAL A 203 17.36 16.95 -12.89
N SER A 204 17.45 15.72 -13.40
CA SER A 204 16.75 14.55 -12.85
C SER A 204 17.06 14.36 -11.36
N LEU A 205 18.34 14.44 -10.97
CA LEU A 205 18.76 14.26 -9.59
C LEU A 205 18.23 15.39 -8.69
N GLY A 206 18.30 16.64 -9.17
CA GLY A 206 17.79 17.79 -8.45
C GLY A 206 16.29 17.72 -8.19
N ILE A 207 15.49 17.41 -9.22
CA ILE A 207 14.04 17.23 -9.08
C ILE A 207 13.74 16.05 -8.15
N GLY A 208 14.42 14.91 -8.34
CA GLY A 208 14.25 13.73 -7.50
C GLY A 208 14.50 14.01 -6.02
N ALA A 209 15.61 14.68 -5.70
CA ALA A 209 15.96 15.06 -4.34
C ALA A 209 14.94 16.04 -3.73
N ILE A 210 14.45 17.02 -4.50
CA ILE A 210 13.41 17.96 -4.04
C ILE A 210 12.10 17.21 -3.74
N LEU A 211 11.67 16.31 -4.62
CA LEU A 211 10.44 15.52 -4.41
C LEU A 211 10.55 14.62 -3.16
N LEU A 212 11.71 13.98 -2.95
CA LEU A 212 11.95 13.18 -1.74
C LEU A 212 11.98 14.04 -0.48
N LEU A 213 12.54 15.25 -0.54
CA LEU A 213 12.50 16.20 0.57
C LEU A 213 11.06 16.63 0.89
N ILE A 214 10.25 16.94 -0.12
CA ILE A 214 8.82 17.25 0.04
C ILE A 214 8.09 16.06 0.68
N SER A 215 8.31 14.85 0.17
CA SER A 215 7.73 13.61 0.72
C SER A 215 8.11 13.41 2.19
N TRP A 216 9.37 13.67 2.55
CA TRP A 216 9.84 13.60 3.94
C TRP A 216 9.18 14.64 4.84
N LEU A 217 9.03 15.88 4.38
CA LEU A 217 8.33 16.95 5.11
C LEU A 217 6.85 16.64 5.31
N MET A 218 6.18 16.12 4.28
CA MET A 218 4.79 15.65 4.39
C MET A 218 4.65 14.59 5.48
N LYS A 219 5.52 13.57 5.49
CA LYS A 219 5.54 12.52 6.52
C LYS A 219 5.75 13.09 7.93
N LYS A 220 6.66 14.05 8.07
CA LYS A 220 6.91 14.72 9.36
C LYS A 220 5.69 15.51 9.86
N SER A 221 5.00 16.22 8.96
CA SER A 221 3.79 16.98 9.30
C SER A 221 2.60 16.10 9.70
N ILE A 222 2.48 14.91 9.12
CA ILE A 222 1.45 13.92 9.49
C ILE A 222 1.72 13.38 10.89
N ASN A 223 2.98 13.11 11.23
CA ASN A 223 3.36 12.61 12.55
C ASN A 223 3.34 13.71 13.64
N TYR A 224 3.44 14.98 13.27
CA TYR A 224 3.41 16.13 14.17
C TYR A 224 2.21 17.04 13.85
N ASN A 225 1.01 16.64 14.28
CA ASN A 225 -0.14 17.54 14.34
C ASN A 225 -0.58 17.77 15.80
N PRO A 226 -0.40 18.98 16.37
CA PRO A 226 -0.74 19.31 17.76
C PRO A 226 -2.23 19.66 17.97
N SER A 227 -3.14 19.32 17.05
CA SER A 227 -4.57 19.54 17.27
C SER A 227 -5.20 18.38 18.07
N ALA A 228 -4.89 18.36 19.37
CA ALA A 228 -5.77 17.82 20.39
C ALA A 228 -6.10 18.99 21.34
N PRO A 229 -7.34 19.51 21.38
CA PRO A 229 -7.90 19.95 22.64
C PRO A 229 -8.13 18.75 23.57
#